data_AF-A0A358KG81-F1
#
_entry.id   AF-A0A358KG81-F1
#
_cell.length_a   1.000
_cell.length_b   1.000
_cell.length_c   1.000
_cell.angle_alpha   90.00
_cell.angle_beta   90.00
_cell.angle_gamma   90.00
#
_symmetry.space_group_name_H-M   'P 1'
#
loop_
_entity.id
_entity.type
_entity.pdbx_description
1 polymer ?
#
loop_
_entity_poly.entity_id
_entity_poly.type
_entity_poly.pdbx_seq_one_letter_code
_entity_poly.pdbx_strand_id
1 'polypeptide(L)'
;MKNLRFFFGQNAVWLVAVVVAAIGTGCIVLGKQKPNPALFNGTDLSGWEITDYAGGGAVTVKDGEIHFAQGELITGIHLAHDKIPRTNFELEAEAMKVDGDDFFCAITFPVGETYATFVPGGWGGT
;
A
#
# COMPACT_ATOMS: atom_id res chain seq x y z
N MET A 1 24.73 46.61 -38.06
CA MET A 1 23.95 45.45 -38.51
C MET A 1 24.90 44.48 -39.22
N LYS A 2 25.40 43.46 -38.51
CA LYS A 2 26.20 42.37 -39.08
C LYS A 2 25.38 41.10 -38.83
N ASN A 3 24.87 40.50 -39.89
CA ASN A 3 24.00 39.34 -39.83
C ASN A 3 24.82 38.13 -39.40
N LEU A 4 24.63 37.71 -38.15
CA LEU A 4 25.20 36.48 -37.61
C LEU A 4 24.44 35.30 -38.20
N ARG A 5 25.04 34.62 -39.18
CA ARG A 5 24.55 33.35 -39.69
C ARG A 5 25.01 32.23 -38.77
N PHE A 6 24.10 31.77 -37.90
CA PHE A 6 24.32 30.54 -37.13
C PHE A 6 24.28 29.35 -38.08
N PHE A 7 25.43 28.73 -38.31
CA PHE A 7 25.53 27.41 -38.95
C PHE A 7 25.14 26.36 -37.92
N PHE A 8 23.87 25.92 -37.93
CA PHE A 8 23.48 24.71 -37.21
C PHE A 8 23.97 23.50 -38.01
N GLY A 9 25.16 23.01 -37.67
CA GLY A 9 25.69 21.77 -38.19
C GLY A 9 24.92 20.57 -37.67
N GLN A 10 24.79 19.53 -38.51
CA GLN A 10 24.10 18.27 -38.24
C GLN A 10 24.58 17.55 -36.95
N ASN A 11 25.75 17.93 -36.44
CA ASN A 11 26.36 17.44 -35.20
C ASN A 11 25.68 18.00 -33.92
N ALA A 12 25.01 19.16 -33.99
CA ALA A 12 24.28 19.73 -32.86
C ALA A 12 23.00 18.96 -32.55
N VAL A 13 22.39 18.34 -33.57
CA VAL A 13 21.17 17.52 -33.43
C VAL A 13 21.48 16.21 -32.70
N TRP A 14 22.65 15.62 -32.94
CA TRP A 14 23.10 14.41 -32.25
C TRP A 14 23.43 14.66 -30.78
N LEU A 15 24.01 15.82 -30.43
CA LEU A 15 24.32 16.15 -29.04
C LEU A 15 23.05 16.32 -28.18
N VAL A 16 21.99 16.92 -28.73
CA VAL A 16 20.71 17.09 -28.01
C VAL A 16 20.00 15.75 -27.82
N ALA A 17 20.07 14.84 -28.80
CA ALA A 17 19.49 13.50 -28.68
C ALA A 17 20.18 12.64 -27.59
N VAL A 18 21.50 12.76 -27.43
CA VAL A 18 22.26 12.05 -26.38
C VAL A 18 21.97 12.63 -25.00
N VAL A 19 21.77 13.94 -24.88
CA VAL A 19 21.46 14.59 -23.60
C VAL A 19 20.02 14.28 -23.14
N VAL A 20 19.05 14.17 -24.06
CA VAL A 20 17.68 13.75 -23.69
C VAL A 20 17.64 12.29 -23.20
N ALA A 21 18.47 11.41 -23.77
CA ALA A 21 18.62 10.04 -23.29
C ALA A 21 19.31 9.94 -21.91
N ALA A 22 20.17 10.90 -21.55
CA ALA A 22 20.91 10.90 -20.29
C ALA A 22 20.10 11.46 -19.10
N ILE A 23 19.04 12.25 -19.34
CA ILE A 23 18.27 12.92 -18.27
C ILE A 23 16.82 12.39 -18.20
N GLY A 24 16.38 11.60 -19.18
CA GLY A 24 14.97 11.29 -19.41
C GLY A 24 14.61 9.82 -19.50
N THR A 25 14.98 9.04 -18.49
CA THR A 25 14.21 7.85 -18.10
C THR A 25 14.35 7.73 -16.60
N GLY A 26 13.59 8.55 -15.87
CA GLY A 26 13.24 8.22 -14.49
C GLY A 26 12.81 6.76 -14.49
N CYS A 27 13.41 5.96 -13.62
CA CYS A 27 13.24 4.51 -13.55
C CYS A 27 11.77 4.12 -13.75
N ILE A 28 11.38 3.80 -14.97
CA ILE A 28 10.20 2.99 -15.19
C ILE A 28 10.71 1.63 -14.74
N VAL A 29 10.38 1.26 -13.50
CA VAL A 29 10.53 -0.11 -13.04
C VAL A 29 9.56 -0.93 -13.87
N LEU A 30 9.95 -1.29 -15.09
CA LEU A 30 9.33 -2.35 -15.90
C LEU A 30 9.73 -3.71 -15.29
N GLY A 31 9.53 -3.85 -13.99
CA GLY A 31 9.57 -5.14 -13.33
C GLY A 31 8.20 -5.78 -13.53
N LYS A 32 8.15 -7.00 -14.08
CA LYS A 32 6.98 -7.85 -13.93
C LYS A 32 6.72 -7.97 -12.42
N GLN A 33 5.67 -7.33 -11.92
CA GLN A 33 5.28 -7.45 -10.52
C GLN A 33 4.98 -8.94 -10.29
N LYS A 34 5.76 -9.57 -9.40
CA LYS A 34 5.52 -10.96 -8.99
C LYS A 34 4.07 -11.05 -8.48
N PRO A 35 3.35 -12.17 -8.69
CA PRO A 35 2.00 -12.31 -8.16
C PRO A 35 2.01 -11.97 -6.68
N ASN A 36 1.20 -10.99 -6.28
CA ASN A 36 1.06 -10.59 -4.89
C ASN A 36 0.33 -11.73 -4.17
N PRO A 37 0.95 -12.44 -3.20
CA PRO A 37 0.23 -13.48 -2.47
C PRO A 37 -0.87 -12.80 -1.66
N ALA A 38 -2.14 -13.11 -1.97
CA ALA A 38 -3.27 -12.61 -1.22
C ALA A 38 -3.13 -13.04 0.26
N LEU A 39 -3.14 -12.08 1.17
CA LEU A 39 -3.07 -12.37 2.61
C LEU A 39 -4.37 -12.97 3.13
N PHE A 40 -5.50 -12.62 2.51
CA PHE A 40 -6.81 -13.20 2.80
C PHE A 40 -7.25 -14.11 1.65
N ASN A 41 -7.77 -15.29 1.98
CA ASN A 41 -8.16 -16.30 1.01
C ASN A 41 -9.59 -16.12 0.47
N GLY A 42 -10.37 -15.17 1.02
CA GLY A 42 -11.76 -14.92 0.63
C GLY A 42 -12.78 -15.91 1.22
N THR A 43 -12.37 -16.88 2.03
CA THR A 43 -13.25 -17.96 2.52
C THR A 43 -13.30 -18.06 4.03
N ASP A 44 -12.18 -17.86 4.71
CA ASP A 44 -12.05 -18.04 6.16
C ASP A 44 -10.80 -17.33 6.72
N LEU A 45 -10.60 -17.43 8.03
CA LEU A 45 -9.46 -16.81 8.72
C LEU A 45 -8.21 -17.70 8.75
N SER A 46 -8.04 -18.66 7.84
CA SER A 46 -6.82 -19.47 7.80
C SER A 46 -5.59 -18.59 7.61
N GLY A 47 -4.62 -18.70 8.53
CA GLY A 47 -3.43 -17.85 8.56
C GLY A 47 -3.59 -16.57 9.39
N TRP A 48 -4.77 -16.32 9.95
CA TRP A 48 -5.07 -15.19 10.82
C TRP A 48 -5.51 -15.66 12.21
N GLU A 49 -5.23 -14.84 13.22
CA GLU A 49 -5.72 -15.00 14.58
C GLU A 49 -6.54 -13.78 14.99
N ILE A 50 -7.65 -14.02 15.69
CA ILE A 50 -8.41 -12.94 16.34
C ILE A 50 -7.60 -12.46 17.52
N THR A 51 -7.32 -11.16 17.56
CA THR A 51 -6.63 -10.54 18.69
C THR A 51 -7.61 -10.39 19.85
N ASP A 52 -7.26 -10.96 21.00
CA ASP A 52 -8.08 -10.87 22.22
C ASP A 52 -7.98 -9.48 22.86
N TYR A 53 -8.70 -8.52 22.28
CA TYR A 53 -8.92 -7.22 22.87
C TYR A 53 -10.03 -7.30 23.90
N ALA A 54 -9.84 -6.63 25.04
CA ALA A 54 -10.87 -6.53 26.07
C ALA A 54 -12.13 -5.87 25.48
N GLY A 55 -13.23 -6.61 25.43
CA GLY A 55 -14.48 -6.17 24.82
C GLY A 55 -14.46 -6.16 23.28
N GLY A 56 -13.60 -6.95 22.63
CA GLY A 56 -13.59 -7.11 21.19
C GLY A 56 -14.92 -7.66 20.65
N GLY A 57 -15.36 -7.12 19.51
CA GLY A 57 -16.54 -7.62 18.80
C GLY A 57 -16.29 -8.93 18.06
N ALA A 58 -17.36 -9.52 17.51
CA ALA A 58 -17.25 -10.70 16.68
C ALA A 58 -16.49 -10.41 15.36
N VAL A 59 -15.65 -11.36 14.94
CA VAL A 59 -15.03 -11.37 13.60
C VAL A 59 -15.61 -12.54 12.83
N THR A 60 -16.17 -12.27 11.66
CA THR A 60 -16.80 -13.30 10.81
C THR A 60 -16.38 -13.13 9.36
N VAL A 61 -16.41 -14.21 8.59
CA VAL A 61 -16.18 -14.18 7.14
C VAL A 61 -17.50 -14.46 6.43
N LYS A 62 -17.88 -13.59 5.50
CA LYS A 62 -19.11 -13.70 4.72
C LYS A 62 -18.90 -13.06 3.36
N ASP A 63 -19.44 -13.69 2.31
CA ASP A 63 -19.47 -13.13 0.96
C ASP A 63 -18.10 -12.68 0.39
N GLY A 64 -17.00 -13.28 0.85
CA GLY A 64 -15.65 -12.90 0.43
C GLY A 64 -15.03 -11.74 1.22
N GLU A 65 -15.64 -11.35 2.34
CA GLU A 65 -15.24 -10.21 3.17
C GLU A 65 -15.03 -10.64 4.62
N ILE A 66 -14.12 -9.95 5.32
CA ILE A 66 -13.97 -10.08 6.77
C ILE A 66 -14.80 -8.97 7.41
N HIS A 67 -15.81 -9.34 8.19
CA HIS A 67 -16.64 -8.42 8.93
C HIS A 67 -16.18 -8.32 10.38
N PHE A 68 -15.92 -7.09 10.81
CA PHE A 68 -15.59 -6.74 12.19
C PHE A 68 -16.82 -6.08 12.82
N ALA A 69 -17.41 -6.73 13.82
CA ALA A 69 -18.44 -6.08 14.62
C ALA A 69 -17.80 -5.05 15.57
N GLN A 70 -18.58 -4.03 15.93
CA GLN A 70 -18.17 -3.05 16.93
C GLN A 70 -17.81 -3.76 18.24
N GLY A 71 -16.64 -3.42 18.77
CA GLY A 71 -16.22 -3.77 20.13
C GLY A 71 -16.32 -2.55 21.04
N GLU A 72 -16.09 -2.75 22.33
CA GLU A 72 -16.05 -1.67 23.33
C GLU A 72 -14.82 -0.76 23.17
N LEU A 73 -13.68 -1.34 22.73
CA LEU A 73 -12.44 -0.61 22.49
C LEU A 73 -11.98 -0.75 21.04
N ILE A 74 -11.68 -1.98 20.62
CA ILE A 74 -11.26 -2.29 19.25
C ILE A 74 -11.50 -3.76 18.97
N THR A 75 -11.81 -4.08 17.72
CA THR A 75 -11.88 -5.44 17.19
C THR A 75 -10.78 -5.58 16.14
N GLY A 76 -10.02 -6.67 16.16
CA GLY A 76 -8.93 -6.84 15.20
C GLY A 76 -8.45 -8.27 15.06
N ILE A 77 -7.73 -8.49 13.97
CA ILE A 77 -7.02 -9.73 13.67
C ILE A 77 -5.56 -9.41 13.37
N HIS A 78 -4.70 -10.42 13.48
CA HIS A 78 -3.32 -10.35 13.03
C HIS A 78 -2.93 -11.64 12.30
N LEU A 79 -1.91 -11.58 11.45
CA LEU A 79 -1.36 -12.78 10.83
C LEU A 79 -0.78 -13.69 11.93
N ALA A 80 -1.11 -14.98 11.86
CA ALA A 80 -0.62 -16.01 12.79
C ALA A 80 0.86 -16.39 12.55
N HIS A 81 1.54 -15.66 11.66
CA HIS A 81 2.92 -15.89 11.29
C HIS A 81 3.62 -14.59 10.88
N ASP A 82 4.94 -14.57 10.98
CA ASP A 82 5.80 -13.45 10.61
C ASP A 82 6.41 -13.57 9.21
N LYS A 83 5.93 -14.53 8.40
CA LYS A 83 6.42 -14.85 7.04
C LYS A 83 5.98 -13.80 5.99
N ILE A 84 6.25 -12.54 6.26
CA ILE A 84 5.98 -11.40 5.38
C ILE A 84 7.24 -10.55 5.21
N PRO A 85 7.41 -9.85 4.07
CA PRO A 85 8.50 -8.89 3.91
C PRO A 85 8.39 -7.79 4.96
N ARG A 86 9.54 -7.37 5.50
CA ARG A 86 9.62 -6.28 6.50
C ARG A 86 10.04 -4.94 5.91
N THR A 87 10.52 -4.94 4.67
CA THR A 87 10.94 -3.76 3.89
C THR A 87 10.64 -3.99 2.42
N ASN A 88 10.58 -2.91 1.63
CA ASN A 88 10.42 -2.93 0.17
C ASN A 88 9.20 -3.75 -0.31
N PHE A 89 8.06 -3.56 0.33
CA PHE A 89 6.79 -4.18 -0.06
C PHE A 89 5.70 -3.13 -0.30
N GLU A 90 4.64 -3.55 -0.97
CA GLU A 90 3.39 -2.82 -1.11
C GLU A 90 2.29 -3.63 -0.44
N LEU A 91 1.43 -2.95 0.33
CA LEU A 91 0.27 -3.56 0.96
C LEU A 91 -0.97 -2.89 0.39
N GLU A 92 -1.89 -3.72 -0.12
CA GLU A 92 -3.16 -3.30 -0.68
C GLU A 92 -4.28 -3.89 0.18
N ALA A 93 -5.28 -3.06 0.51
CA ALA A 93 -6.47 -3.46 1.22
C ALA A 93 -7.65 -2.61 0.73
N GLU A 94 -8.78 -3.28 0.49
CA GLU A 94 -10.07 -2.65 0.24
C GLU A 94 -10.95 -2.88 1.47
N ALA A 95 -11.55 -1.81 1.98
CA ALA A 95 -12.39 -1.87 3.16
C ALA A 95 -13.40 -0.71 3.13
N MET A 96 -14.51 -0.88 3.85
CA MET A 96 -15.52 0.16 4.02
C MET A 96 -16.05 0.17 5.47
N LYS A 97 -16.38 1.36 5.98
CA LYS A 97 -17.09 1.50 7.25
C LYS A 97 -18.57 1.22 7.01
N VAL A 98 -19.10 0.18 7.64
CA VAL A 98 -20.53 -0.18 7.53
C VAL A 98 -21.35 0.51 8.61
N ASP A 99 -20.81 0.59 9.84
CA ASP A 99 -21.45 1.19 11.01
C ASP A 99 -20.38 1.69 12.02
N GLY A 100 -20.83 2.29 13.12
CA GLY A 100 -19.99 2.81 14.20
C GLY A 100 -19.71 4.31 14.08
N ASP A 101 -19.19 4.91 15.15
CA ASP A 101 -18.95 6.35 15.26
C ASP A 101 -17.46 6.71 15.40
N ASP A 102 -16.60 5.75 15.74
CA ASP A 102 -15.15 5.96 15.84
C ASP A 102 -14.42 5.93 14.47
N PHE A 103 -13.08 6.01 14.49
CA PHE A 103 -12.21 5.98 13.31
C PHE A 103 -12.46 4.74 12.44
N PHE A 104 -12.24 4.88 11.13
CA PHE A 104 -12.62 3.86 10.15
C PHE A 104 -11.90 2.52 10.36
N CYS A 105 -10.58 2.50 10.19
CA CYS A 105 -9.77 1.31 10.40
C CYS A 105 -8.31 1.69 10.64
N ALA A 106 -7.51 0.72 11.05
CA ALA A 106 -6.07 0.85 11.18
C ALA A 106 -5.39 -0.41 10.66
N ILE A 107 -4.24 -0.24 10.02
CA ILE A 107 -3.42 -1.33 9.51
C ILE A 107 -2.02 -1.17 10.09
N THR A 108 -1.60 -2.12 10.94
CA THR A 108 -0.24 -2.17 11.48
C THR A 108 0.63 -3.10 10.63
N PHE A 109 1.78 -2.62 10.21
CA PHE A 109 2.71 -3.36 9.34
C PHE A 109 4.18 -3.14 9.76
N PRO A 110 5.08 -4.09 9.43
CA PRO A 110 6.49 -3.98 9.77
C PRO A 110 7.21 -2.90 8.95
N VAL A 111 8.18 -2.23 9.57
CA VAL A 111 9.11 -1.29 8.94
C VAL A 111 10.52 -1.59 9.45
N GLY A 112 11.25 -2.46 8.76
CA GLY A 112 12.54 -2.97 9.25
C GLY A 112 12.35 -3.72 10.57
N GLU A 113 13.01 -3.28 11.64
CA GLU A 113 12.89 -3.89 12.98
C GLU A 113 11.75 -3.32 13.83
N THR A 114 11.03 -2.30 13.33
CA THR A 114 9.92 -1.65 14.03
C THR A 114 8.59 -1.88 13.30
N TYR A 115 7.53 -1.19 13.75
CA TYR A 115 6.19 -1.23 13.16
C TYR A 115 5.66 0.18 12.99
N ALA A 116 4.79 0.37 12.00
CA ALA A 116 3.99 1.57 11.82
C ALA A 116 2.52 1.18 11.69
N THR A 117 1.63 2.09 12.07
CA THR A 117 0.19 1.95 11.89
C THR A 117 -0.29 3.03 10.94
N PHE A 118 -0.90 2.61 9.83
CA PHE A 118 -1.63 3.50 8.95
C PHE A 118 -3.08 3.60 9.43
N VAL A 119 -3.55 4.83 9.66
CA VAL A 119 -4.92 5.13 10.07
C VAL A 119 -5.54 6.02 8.98
N PRO A 120 -6.27 5.45 8.00
CA PRO A 120 -6.98 6.22 7.01
C PRO A 120 -8.19 6.92 7.64
N GLY A 121 -8.12 8.25 7.74
CA GLY A 121 -9.17 9.09 8.31
C GLY A 121 -8.86 9.59 9.72
N GLY A 122 -9.70 10.48 10.23
CA GLY A 122 -9.59 11.04 11.57
C GLY A 122 -10.42 10.30 12.62
N TRP A 123 -10.29 10.74 13.87
CA TRP A 123 -11.21 10.37 14.95
C TRP A 123 -12.64 10.78 14.60
N GLY A 124 -13.62 9.96 14.95
CA GLY A 124 -15.03 10.21 14.61
C GLY A 124 -15.43 9.73 13.21
N GLY A 125 -14.51 9.13 12.45
CA GLY A 125 -14.81 8.43 11.19
C GLY A 125 -15.44 9.29 10.09
N THR A 126 -15.15 10.59 10.06
CA THR A 126 -15.60 11.54 9.01
C THR A 126 -14.53 11.80 7.95
#